data_AF-A0A3N5S677-F1
#
_entry.id   AF-A0A3N5S677-F1
#
_cell.length_a   1.000
_cell.length_b   1.000
_cell.length_c   1.000
_cell.angle_alpha   90.00
_cell.angle_beta   90.00
_cell.angle_gamma   90.00
#
_symmetry.space_group_name_H-M   'P 1'
#
loop_
_entity.id
_entity.type
_entity.pdbx_description
1 polymer ?
#
loop_
_entity_poly.entity_id
_entity_poly.type
_entity_poly.pdbx_seq_one_letter_code
_entity_poly.pdbx_strand_id
1 'polypeptide(L)'
;MSHQKLRRFAALIFVNTILFVSACTLIQKNNYQHQTYTASLKGGVLVTFEAGGAEFNAWVTNPDAIVQIYAVRSGEGIANIPYGKILAGAGMADHNEPYSWHLDPKEFSMLDQPLAACNSDPLEVEQNLNTYLSNDDYFCPADAMVIRVIDYRVPPPHILTGY
;
A
#
# COMPACT_ATOMS: atom_id res chain seq x y z
N MET A 1 -38.66 47.91 -1.52
CA MET A 1 -37.55 47.19 -0.88
C MET A 1 -37.28 45.93 -1.70
N SER A 2 -36.03 45.75 -2.13
CA SER A 2 -35.63 45.02 -3.35
C SER A 2 -35.56 43.48 -3.21
N HIS A 3 -36.23 42.77 -4.12
CA HIS A 3 -36.19 41.31 -4.34
C HIS A 3 -34.78 40.74 -4.65
N GLN A 4 -33.78 41.60 -4.87
CA GLN A 4 -32.43 41.20 -5.28
C GLN A 4 -31.56 40.74 -4.10
N LYS A 5 -31.86 41.18 -2.87
CA LYS A 5 -31.11 40.77 -1.66
C LYS A 5 -31.46 39.36 -1.17
N LEU A 6 -32.67 38.87 -1.46
CA LEU A 6 -33.14 37.56 -1.00
C LEU A 6 -32.50 36.39 -1.78
N ARG A 7 -32.15 36.60 -3.06
CA ARG A 7 -31.48 35.59 -3.90
C ARG A 7 -30.03 35.32 -3.52
N ARG A 8 -29.32 36.31 -2.96
CA ARG A 8 -27.91 36.17 -2.54
C ARG A 8 -27.75 35.40 -1.23
N PHE A 9 -28.73 35.49 -0.32
CA PHE A 9 -28.71 34.73 0.94
C PHE A 9 -29.03 33.24 0.74
N ALA A 10 -29.93 32.89 -0.18
CA ALA A 10 -30.23 31.50 -0.49
C ALA A 10 -29.03 30.75 -1.12
N ALA A 11 -28.24 31.44 -1.96
CA ALA A 11 -27.04 30.86 -2.58
C ALA A 11 -25.91 30.58 -1.57
N LEU A 12 -25.71 31.43 -0.56
CA LEU A 12 -24.68 31.22 0.46
C LEU A 12 -25.00 30.07 1.42
N ILE A 13 -26.28 29.82 1.69
CA ILE A 13 -26.72 28.71 2.55
C ILE A 13 -26.55 27.37 1.81
N PHE A 14 -26.89 27.31 0.52
CA PHE A 14 -26.73 26.08 -0.29
C PHE A 14 -25.27 25.68 -0.54
N VAL A 15 -24.35 26.64 -0.69
CA VAL A 15 -22.92 26.32 -0.92
C VAL A 15 -22.26 25.75 0.35
N ASN A 16 -22.64 26.24 1.53
CA ASN A 16 -22.10 25.72 2.80
C ASN A 16 -22.58 24.30 3.10
N THR A 17 -23.87 23.97 2.88
CA THR A 17 -24.38 22.61 3.12
C THR A 17 -23.76 21.57 2.17
N ILE A 18 -23.49 21.91 0.91
CA ILE A 18 -22.83 20.99 -0.03
C ILE A 18 -21.39 20.65 0.43
N LEU A 19 -20.65 21.63 0.97
CA LEU A 19 -19.29 21.41 1.47
C LEU A 19 -19.26 20.51 2.73
N PHE A 20 -20.20 20.71 3.67
CA PHE A 20 -20.26 19.89 4.89
C PHE A 20 -20.68 18.44 4.62
N VAL A 21 -21.62 18.19 3.69
CA VAL A 21 -22.04 16.83 3.34
C VAL A 21 -20.92 16.07 2.61
N SER A 22 -20.20 16.73 1.70
CA SER A 22 -19.03 16.12 1.01
C SER A 22 -17.90 15.75 1.97
N ALA A 23 -17.55 16.64 2.91
CA ALA A 23 -16.52 16.36 3.91
C ALA A 23 -16.89 15.17 4.82
N CYS A 24 -18.14 15.08 5.26
CA CYS A 24 -18.60 13.97 6.10
C CYS A 24 -18.57 12.62 5.34
N THR A 25 -18.93 12.63 4.06
CA THR A 25 -18.89 11.43 3.20
C THR A 25 -17.46 10.93 2.96
N LEU A 26 -16.49 11.84 2.79
CA LEU A 26 -15.06 11.51 2.65
C LEU A 26 -14.49 10.91 3.93
N ILE A 27 -14.82 11.49 5.10
CA ILE A 27 -14.36 10.98 6.40
C ILE A 27 -14.90 9.57 6.65
N GLN A 28 -16.18 9.30 6.34
CA GLN A 28 -16.73 7.96 6.49
C GLN A 28 -16.05 6.96 5.55
N LYS A 29 -15.86 7.27 4.27
CA LYS A 29 -15.16 6.39 3.32
C LYS A 29 -13.75 6.03 3.78
N ASN A 30 -12.97 7.00 4.27
CA ASN A 30 -11.62 6.76 4.76
C ASN A 30 -11.59 5.87 6.01
N ASN A 31 -12.53 6.07 6.94
CA ASN A 31 -12.64 5.22 8.14
C ASN A 31 -13.04 3.78 7.79
N TYR A 32 -13.97 3.59 6.85
CA TYR A 32 -14.35 2.26 6.37
C TYR A 32 -13.18 1.55 5.68
N GLN A 33 -12.45 2.23 4.80
CA GLN A 33 -11.28 1.67 4.12
C GLN A 33 -10.18 1.28 5.13
N HIS A 34 -9.87 2.12 6.11
CA HIS A 34 -8.91 1.78 7.16
C HIS A 34 -9.36 0.55 7.98
N GLN A 35 -10.66 0.42 8.26
CA GLN A 35 -11.21 -0.72 8.99
C GLN A 35 -11.22 -2.02 8.17
N THR A 36 -11.42 -1.96 6.85
CA THR A 36 -11.34 -3.15 5.98
C THR A 36 -9.91 -3.61 5.75
N TYR A 37 -8.96 -2.69 5.60
CA TYR A 37 -7.51 -3.00 5.53
C TYR A 37 -7.03 -3.70 6.80
N THR A 38 -7.35 -3.14 7.98
CA THR A 38 -6.95 -3.74 9.27
C THR A 38 -7.50 -5.13 9.51
N ALA A 39 -8.71 -5.44 9.02
CA ALA A 39 -9.30 -6.77 9.16
C ALA A 39 -8.70 -7.80 8.19
N SER A 40 -8.49 -7.40 6.93
CA SER A 40 -8.00 -8.28 5.86
C SER A 40 -6.49 -8.53 5.96
N LEU A 41 -5.69 -7.49 6.17
CA LEU A 41 -4.24 -7.58 6.35
C LEU A 41 -3.86 -7.95 7.79
N LYS A 42 -4.62 -8.80 8.47
CA LYS A 42 -4.25 -9.16 9.85
C LYS A 42 -3.04 -10.10 9.86
N GLY A 43 -2.06 -9.83 10.73
CA GLY A 43 -0.99 -10.78 11.05
C GLY A 43 0.28 -10.69 10.21
N GLY A 44 0.47 -9.60 9.46
CA GLY A 44 1.69 -9.32 8.71
C GLY A 44 2.02 -7.83 8.68
N VAL A 45 2.86 -7.43 7.74
CA VAL A 45 3.33 -6.06 7.58
C VAL A 45 3.12 -5.60 6.13
N LEU A 46 2.52 -4.42 5.97
CA LEU A 46 2.42 -3.76 4.67
C LEU A 46 3.61 -2.83 4.51
N VAL A 47 4.41 -3.07 3.48
CA VAL A 47 5.62 -2.30 3.19
C VAL A 47 5.43 -1.55 1.88
N THR A 48 5.69 -0.24 1.88
CA THR A 48 5.80 0.54 0.65
C THR A 48 7.27 0.68 0.31
N PHE A 49 7.61 0.31 -0.92
CA PHE A 49 8.93 0.45 -1.52
C PHE A 49 8.91 1.52 -2.61
N GLU A 50 9.99 2.26 -2.76
CA GLU A 50 10.31 3.05 -3.96
C GLU A 50 11.35 2.29 -4.78
N ALA A 51 11.14 2.11 -6.08
CA ALA A 51 12.08 1.50 -7.02
C ALA A 51 11.86 2.05 -8.44
N GLY A 52 12.94 2.37 -9.17
CA GLY A 52 12.83 2.92 -10.53
C GLY A 52 12.04 4.24 -10.62
N GLY A 53 11.91 4.97 -9.49
CA GLY A 53 11.09 6.18 -9.40
C GLY A 53 9.57 5.94 -9.30
N ALA A 54 9.14 4.69 -9.06
CA ALA A 54 7.76 4.31 -8.78
C ALA A 54 7.63 3.70 -7.39
N GLU A 55 6.45 3.83 -6.77
CA GLU A 55 6.13 3.16 -5.51
C GLU A 55 5.32 1.89 -5.76
N PHE A 56 5.62 0.82 -5.02
CA PHE A 56 4.76 -0.36 -4.95
C PHE A 56 4.64 -0.85 -3.50
N ASN A 57 3.60 -1.63 -3.21
CA ASN A 57 3.35 -2.17 -1.89
C ASN A 57 3.51 -3.70 -1.89
N ALA A 58 4.14 -4.23 -0.84
CA ALA A 58 4.19 -5.65 -0.58
C ALA A 58 3.50 -5.97 0.76
N TRP A 59 2.54 -6.89 0.71
CA TRP A 59 2.03 -7.52 1.91
C TRP A 59 2.95 -8.68 2.33
N VAL A 60 3.57 -8.59 3.50
CA VAL A 60 4.60 -9.54 3.94
C VAL A 60 4.14 -10.30 5.18
N THR A 61 4.20 -11.64 5.10
CA THR A 61 3.88 -12.54 6.23
C THR A 61 5.04 -13.45 6.62
N ASN A 62 6.11 -13.49 5.82
CA ASN A 62 7.34 -14.21 6.16
C ASN A 62 8.03 -13.54 7.36
N PRO A 63 8.21 -14.23 8.51
CA PRO A 63 8.78 -13.63 9.71
C PRO A 63 10.22 -13.17 9.54
N ASP A 64 11.04 -13.91 8.79
CA ASP A 64 12.45 -13.58 8.58
C ASP A 64 12.59 -12.31 7.74
N ALA A 65 11.79 -12.20 6.68
CA ALA A 65 11.73 -11.01 5.86
C ALA A 65 11.27 -9.79 6.67
N ILE A 66 10.28 -9.96 7.55
CA ILE A 66 9.82 -8.87 8.42
C ILE A 66 10.95 -8.39 9.34
N VAL A 67 11.74 -9.29 9.93
CA VAL A 67 12.93 -8.91 10.73
C VAL A 67 13.91 -8.10 9.89
N GLN A 68 14.21 -8.54 8.67
CA GLN A 68 15.10 -7.83 7.75
C GLN A 68 14.57 -6.44 7.37
N ILE A 69 13.27 -6.30 7.09
CA ILE A 69 12.63 -5.02 6.79
C ILE A 69 12.82 -4.02 7.94
N TYR A 70 12.63 -4.43 9.20
CA TYR A 70 12.88 -3.55 10.34
C TYR A 70 14.35 -3.23 10.54
N ALA A 71 15.25 -4.21 10.32
CA ALA A 71 16.69 -3.97 10.37
C ALA A 71 17.11 -2.91 9.34
N VAL A 72 16.68 -3.02 8.08
CA VAL A 72 16.93 -2.02 7.03
C VAL A 72 16.36 -0.66 7.42
N ARG A 73 15.12 -0.61 7.91
CA ARG A 73 14.47 0.65 8.33
C ARG A 73 15.21 1.36 9.46
N SER A 74 15.85 0.61 10.35
CA SER A 74 16.66 1.14 11.46
C SER A 74 18.10 1.50 11.07
N GLY A 75 18.51 1.19 9.82
CA GLY A 75 19.88 1.38 9.35
C GLY A 75 20.87 0.30 9.79
N GLU A 76 20.39 -0.80 10.37
CA GLU A 76 21.20 -1.91 10.87
C GLU A 76 21.29 -3.09 9.88
N GLY A 77 20.36 -3.16 8.93
CA GLY A 77 20.25 -4.25 7.95
C GLY A 77 20.85 -3.91 6.59
N ILE A 78 21.52 -4.90 5.97
CA ILE A 78 22.06 -4.81 4.61
C ILE A 78 21.18 -5.49 3.56
N ALA A 79 20.23 -6.33 3.97
CA ALA A 79 19.32 -7.02 3.06
C ALA A 79 18.17 -6.10 2.64
N ASN A 80 18.41 -5.25 1.64
CA ASN A 80 17.52 -4.16 1.23
C ASN A 80 16.77 -4.40 -0.09
N ILE A 81 17.03 -5.51 -0.79
CA ILE A 81 16.42 -5.82 -2.07
C ILE A 81 15.19 -6.71 -1.83
N PRO A 82 13.95 -6.24 -2.06
CA PRO A 82 12.78 -7.10 -1.96
C PRO A 82 12.83 -8.16 -3.07
N TYR A 83 12.51 -9.40 -2.74
CA TYR A 83 12.47 -10.52 -3.67
C TYR A 83 11.25 -11.38 -3.40
N GLY A 84 10.48 -11.68 -4.44
CA GLY A 84 9.32 -12.53 -4.32
C GLY A 84 8.73 -12.96 -5.65
N LYS A 85 7.99 -14.06 -5.61
CA LYS A 85 7.23 -14.57 -6.77
C LYS A 85 6.11 -13.60 -7.11
N ILE A 86 5.92 -13.31 -8.41
CA ILE A 86 4.83 -12.45 -8.89
C ILE A 86 3.55 -13.28 -8.99
N LEU A 87 2.46 -12.76 -8.42
CA LEU A 87 1.12 -13.32 -8.49
C LEU A 87 0.16 -12.33 -9.14
N ALA A 88 -0.86 -12.85 -9.82
CA ALA A 88 -1.88 -12.04 -10.49
C ALA A 88 -2.82 -11.33 -9.48
N GLY A 89 -3.30 -10.14 -9.86
CA GLY A 89 -4.19 -9.27 -9.09
C GLY A 89 -3.43 -8.38 -8.09
N ALA A 90 -4.05 -7.29 -7.64
CA ALA A 90 -3.47 -6.33 -6.69
C ALA A 90 -3.25 -6.89 -5.26
N GLY A 91 -3.60 -8.16 -5.06
CA GLY A 91 -3.48 -8.87 -3.80
C GLY A 91 -4.59 -8.57 -2.80
N MET A 92 -4.43 -9.07 -1.58
CA MET A 92 -5.42 -8.89 -0.53
C MET A 92 -5.62 -7.41 -0.20
N ALA A 93 -6.87 -6.99 0.01
CA ALA A 93 -7.26 -5.60 0.26
C ALA A 93 -6.85 -4.62 -0.84
N ASP A 94 -6.56 -5.13 -2.05
CA ASP A 94 -6.07 -4.34 -3.19
C ASP A 94 -4.79 -3.56 -2.84
N HIS A 95 -3.96 -4.14 -1.96
CA HIS A 95 -2.85 -3.41 -1.33
C HIS A 95 -1.81 -2.89 -2.32
N ASN A 96 -1.64 -3.54 -3.48
CA ASN A 96 -0.69 -3.12 -4.49
C ASN A 96 -1.32 -2.33 -5.64
N GLU A 97 -2.55 -1.81 -5.50
CA GLU A 97 -3.10 -0.89 -6.49
C GLU A 97 -2.17 0.33 -6.71
N PRO A 98 -2.06 0.83 -7.96
CA PRO A 98 -2.87 0.49 -9.13
C PRO A 98 -2.37 -0.73 -9.93
N TYR A 99 -1.37 -1.46 -9.45
CA TYR A 99 -0.83 -2.60 -10.18
C TYR A 99 -1.78 -3.80 -10.18
N SER A 100 -1.77 -4.53 -11.30
CA SER A 100 -2.59 -5.72 -11.52
C SER A 100 -1.90 -7.00 -11.03
N TRP A 101 -0.90 -6.87 -10.15
CA TRP A 101 -0.08 -7.94 -9.61
C TRP A 101 0.35 -7.64 -8.17
N HIS A 102 0.85 -8.64 -7.46
CA HIS A 102 1.46 -8.50 -6.14
C HIS A 102 2.52 -9.58 -5.94
N LEU A 103 3.33 -9.44 -4.89
CA LEU A 103 4.30 -10.47 -4.49
C LEU A 103 3.65 -11.49 -3.56
N ASP A 104 4.05 -12.76 -3.68
CA ASP A 104 3.61 -13.81 -2.76
C ASP A 104 4.00 -13.45 -1.30
N PRO A 105 3.03 -13.27 -0.38
CA PRO A 105 3.31 -12.84 0.99
C PRO A 105 4.14 -13.81 1.82
N LYS A 106 4.17 -15.09 1.44
CA LYS A 106 4.86 -16.18 2.16
C LYS A 106 6.25 -16.43 1.59
N GLU A 107 6.40 -16.34 0.27
CA GLU A 107 7.70 -16.50 -0.40
C GLU A 107 8.51 -15.20 -0.47
N PHE A 108 7.97 -14.08 0.00
CA PHE A 108 8.68 -12.82 0.10
C PHE A 108 9.94 -12.93 0.99
N SER A 109 11.04 -12.34 0.55
CA SER A 109 12.31 -12.24 1.26
C SER A 109 13.04 -10.93 0.95
N MET A 110 14.06 -10.60 1.74
CA MET A 110 14.99 -9.52 1.41
C MET A 110 16.38 -10.09 1.11
N LEU A 111 16.97 -9.68 -0.01
CA LEU A 111 18.32 -10.05 -0.43
C LEU A 111 19.32 -8.94 -0.07
N ASP A 112 20.56 -9.31 0.21
CA ASP A 112 21.70 -8.41 0.47
C ASP A 112 22.56 -8.16 -0.78
N GLN A 113 22.36 -8.93 -1.84
CA GLN A 113 23.01 -8.80 -3.13
C GLN A 113 22.01 -9.11 -4.27
N PRO A 114 22.09 -8.38 -5.40
CA PRO A 114 21.24 -8.66 -6.54
C PRO A 114 21.61 -9.99 -7.20
N LEU A 115 20.60 -10.75 -7.63
CA LEU A 115 20.79 -11.88 -8.54
C LEU A 115 21.01 -11.37 -9.97
N ALA A 116 21.52 -12.23 -10.85
CA ALA A 116 21.89 -11.84 -12.23
C ALA A 116 20.72 -11.27 -13.08
N ALA A 117 19.48 -11.43 -12.62
CA ALA A 117 18.25 -10.96 -13.29
C ALA A 117 17.47 -9.90 -12.47
N CYS A 118 18.07 -9.29 -11.45
CA CYS A 118 17.39 -8.30 -10.59
C CYS A 118 17.48 -6.88 -11.15
N ASN A 119 16.73 -6.56 -12.20
CA ASN A 119 16.67 -5.20 -12.78
C ASN A 119 15.29 -4.88 -13.40
N SER A 120 14.22 -5.24 -12.70
CA SER A 120 12.86 -4.91 -13.11
C SER A 120 12.31 -3.77 -12.27
N ASP A 121 11.73 -2.74 -12.89
CA ASP A 121 10.93 -1.74 -12.18
C ASP A 121 9.44 -2.14 -12.14
N PRO A 122 8.63 -1.61 -11.20
CA PRO A 122 7.23 -2.01 -11.05
C PRO A 122 6.36 -1.76 -12.30
N LEU A 123 6.65 -0.73 -13.09
CA LEU A 123 5.89 -0.38 -14.28
C LEU A 123 6.21 -1.33 -15.44
N GLU A 124 7.47 -1.76 -15.56
CA GLU A 124 7.87 -2.78 -16.53
C GLU A 124 7.14 -4.11 -16.29
N VAL A 125 7.02 -4.53 -15.02
CA VAL A 125 6.23 -5.71 -14.64
C VAL A 125 4.78 -5.57 -15.07
N GLU A 126 4.14 -4.42 -14.79
CA GLU A 126 2.76 -4.18 -15.20
C GLU A 126 2.58 -4.27 -16.72
N GLN A 127 3.47 -3.64 -17.48
CA GLN A 127 3.42 -3.62 -18.94
C GLN A 127 3.62 -5.00 -19.57
N ASN A 128 4.34 -5.89 -18.88
CA ASN A 128 4.70 -7.22 -19.37
C ASN A 128 4.13 -8.35 -18.50
N LEU A 129 3.08 -8.06 -17.72
CA LEU A 129 2.62 -8.94 -16.64
C LEU A 129 2.32 -10.37 -17.11
N ASN A 130 1.71 -10.51 -18.29
CA ASN A 130 1.41 -11.83 -18.84
C ASN A 130 2.66 -12.68 -19.10
N THR A 131 3.78 -12.05 -19.48
CA THR A 131 5.07 -12.73 -19.67
C THR A 131 5.61 -13.21 -18.33
N TYR A 132 5.67 -12.31 -17.34
CA TYR A 132 6.13 -12.62 -15.99
C TYR A 132 5.32 -13.77 -15.36
N LEU A 133 3.98 -13.71 -15.48
CA LEU A 133 3.09 -14.76 -14.97
C LEU A 133 3.25 -16.09 -15.71
N SER A 134 3.47 -16.06 -17.03
CA SER A 134 3.63 -17.29 -17.83
C SER A 134 4.95 -18.02 -17.54
N ASN A 135 5.97 -17.28 -17.12
CA ASN A 135 7.29 -17.81 -16.81
C ASN A 135 7.46 -18.20 -15.32
N ASP A 136 6.45 -17.95 -14.48
CA ASP A 136 6.58 -18.04 -13.01
C ASP A 136 7.75 -17.16 -12.47
N ASP A 137 7.90 -15.95 -13.03
CA ASP A 137 9.03 -15.06 -12.71
C ASP A 137 8.93 -14.45 -11.30
N TYR A 138 10.11 -14.00 -10.83
CA TYR A 138 10.29 -13.29 -9.57
C TYR A 138 10.62 -11.83 -9.84
N PHE A 139 10.19 -10.96 -8.93
CA PHE A 139 10.52 -9.54 -8.94
C PHE A 139 11.64 -9.27 -7.93
N CYS A 140 12.71 -8.61 -8.37
CA CYS A 140 13.73 -8.04 -7.49
C CYS A 140 14.31 -6.73 -8.03
N PRO A 141 13.72 -5.58 -7.66
CA PRO A 141 14.31 -4.27 -7.95
C PRO A 141 15.56 -4.05 -7.08
N ALA A 142 16.74 -4.09 -7.69
CA ALA A 142 18.02 -3.93 -6.98
C ALA A 142 18.21 -2.54 -6.36
N ASP A 143 17.50 -1.53 -6.86
CA ASP A 143 17.53 -0.15 -6.40
C ASP A 143 16.43 0.19 -5.38
N ALA A 144 15.67 -0.80 -4.91
CA ALA A 144 14.53 -0.54 -4.05
C ALA A 144 14.90 0.01 -2.67
N MET A 145 14.02 0.86 -2.15
CA MET A 145 14.13 1.50 -0.85
C MET A 145 12.85 1.32 -0.05
N VAL A 146 12.97 0.93 1.23
CA VAL A 146 11.83 0.90 2.16
C VAL A 146 11.49 2.34 2.57
N ILE A 147 10.31 2.83 2.18
CA ILE A 147 9.86 4.19 2.51
C ILE A 147 8.75 4.24 3.57
N ARG A 148 7.97 3.16 3.72
CA ARG A 148 6.92 3.07 4.75
C ARG A 148 6.68 1.63 5.18
N VAL A 149 6.37 1.44 6.48
CA VAL A 149 6.05 0.14 7.07
C VAL A 149 4.87 0.31 8.03
N ILE A 150 3.78 -0.42 7.77
CA ILE A 150 2.59 -0.49 8.63
C ILE A 150 2.48 -1.91 9.18
N ASP A 151 2.55 -2.05 10.50
CA ASP A 151 2.48 -3.33 11.19
C ASP A 151 1.04 -3.68 11.59
N TYR A 152 0.48 -4.73 10.99
CA TYR A 152 -0.85 -5.25 11.31
C TYR A 152 -0.79 -6.53 12.15
N ARG A 153 0.39 -6.91 12.67
CA ARG A 153 0.53 -7.96 13.70
C ARG A 153 0.16 -7.42 15.07
N VAL A 154 0.39 -6.12 15.29
CA VAL A 154 0.01 -5.42 16.52
C VAL A 154 -1.37 -4.78 16.28
N PRO A 155 -2.36 -4.99 17.16
CA PRO A 155 -3.63 -4.28 17.06
C PRO A 155 -3.41 -2.76 17.11
N PRO A 156 -4.13 -1.94 16.30
CA PRO A 156 -4.07 -0.51 16.44
C PRO A 156 -4.41 -0.09 17.88
N PRO A 157 -3.69 0.86 18.49
CA PRO A 157 -3.86 1.23 19.90
C PRO A 157 -5.27 1.74 20.28
N HIS A 158 -6.15 2.00 19.30
CA HIS A 158 -7.51 2.47 19.53
C HIS A 158 -8.57 1.35 19.68
N ILE A 159 -8.21 0.07 19.62
CA ILE A 159 -9.15 -1.05 19.87
C ILE A 159 -9.02 -1.58 21.32
N LEU A 160 -8.66 -0.71 22.28
CA LEU A 160 -8.62 -1.05 23.70
C LEU A 160 -9.66 -0.29 24.56
N THR A 161 -10.56 0.49 23.97
CA THR A 161 -11.68 1.11 24.71
C THR A 161 -12.99 0.41 24.34
N GLY A 162 -13.25 -0.72 24.98
CA GLY A 162 -14.44 -1.53 24.73
C GLY A 162 -14.73 -2.55 25.82
N TYR A 163 -14.57 -2.16 27.09
CA TYR A 163 -15.24 -2.73 28.26
C TYR A 163 -15.53 -1.61 29.26
#